data_AF-A0A662PB64-F1
#
_entry.id   AF-A0A662PB64-F1
#
_cell.length_a   1.000
_cell.length_b   1.000
_cell.length_c   1.000
_cell.angle_alpha   90.00
_cell.angle_beta   90.00
_cell.angle_gamma   90.00
#
_symmetry.space_group_name_H-M   'P 1'
#
loop_
_entity.id
_entity.type
_entity.pdbx_description
1 polymer ?
#
loop_
_entity_poly.entity_id
_entity_poly.type
_entity_poly.pdbx_seq_one_letter_code
_entity_poly.pdbx_strand_id
1 'polypeptide(L)' 'MGETKTLLIGSGAREHSIAQALHRSGARVSVLMDYLNPGIRKVSKESGGEIFLGDT' A
#
# COMPACT_ATOMS: atom_id res chain seq x y z
N MET A 1 20.97 -6.49 3.43
CA MET A 1 20.11 -6.10 2.29
C MET A 1 19.18 -5.00 2.79
N GLY A 2 19.04 -3.89 2.06
CA GLY A 2 18.21 -2.76 2.49
C GLY A 2 16.70 -3.06 2.42
N GLU A 3 15.91 -2.29 3.16
CA GLU A 3 14.44 -2.37 3.15
C GLU A 3 13.86 -2.02 1.76
N THR A 4 13.04 -2.90 1.17
CA THR A 4 12.35 -2.62 -0.08
C THR A 4 11.19 -1.66 0.17
N LYS A 5 11.22 -0.49 -0.48
CA LYS A 5 10.15 0.51 -0.41
C LYS A 5 9.34 0.49 -1.70
N THR A 6 8.01 0.48 -1.59
CA THR A 6 7.11 0.41 -2.74
C THR A 6 6.01 1.47 -2.62
N LEU A 7 5.69 2.10 -3.75
CA LEU A 7 4.48 2.92 -3.91
C LEU A 7 3.46 2.12 -4.73
N LEU A 8 2.31 1.84 -4.13
CA LEU A 8 1.16 1.27 -4.80
C LEU A 8 0.18 2.39 -5.18
N ILE A 9 -0.30 2.39 -6.42
CA ILE A 9 -1.26 3.37 -6.93
C ILE A 9 -2.58 2.67 -7.20
N GLY A 10 -3.66 3.21 -6.66
CA GLY A 10 -5.03 2.75 -6.84
C GLY A 10 -5.67 2.17 -5.57
N SER A 11 -7.00 2.08 -5.60
CA SER A 11 -7.82 1.83 -4.41
C SER A 11 -8.66 0.56 -4.49
N GLY A 12 -8.52 -0.23 -5.56
CA GLY A 12 -9.37 -1.37 -5.87
C GLY A 12 -9.03 -2.67 -5.13
N ALA A 13 -9.81 -3.71 -5.42
CA ALA A 13 -9.61 -5.04 -4.85
C ALA A 13 -8.28 -5.70 -5.33
N ARG A 14 -7.86 -5.38 -6.55
CA ARG A 14 -6.57 -5.83 -7.10
C ARG A 14 -5.42 -5.23 -6.32
N GLU A 15 -5.47 -3.92 -6.09
CA GLU A 15 -4.43 -3.18 -5.37
C GLU A 15 -4.36 -3.65 -3.91
N HIS A 16 -5.50 -3.92 -3.27
CA HIS A 16 -5.51 -4.55 -1.96
C HIS A 16 -4.78 -5.91 -1.94
N SER A 17 -5.02 -6.77 -2.93
CA SER A 17 -4.35 -8.07 -3.02
C SER A 17 -2.84 -7.92 -3.23
N ILE A 18 -2.42 -6.95 -4.06
CA ILE A 18 -1.01 -6.63 -4.31
C ILE A 18 -0.35 -6.08 -3.04
N ALA A 19 -1.00 -5.14 -2.34
CA ALA A 19 -0.51 -4.57 -1.08
C ALA A 19 -0.20 -5.67 -0.07
N GLN A 20 -1.12 -6.62 0.11
CA GLN A 20 -0.90 -7.74 1.03
C GLN A 20 0.27 -8.63 0.60
N ALA A 21 0.43 -8.91 -0.69
CA ALA A 21 1.55 -9.71 -1.19
C ALA A 21 2.90 -9.02 -0.92
N LEU A 22 2.99 -7.72 -1.19
CA LEU A 22 4.19 -6.91 -0.93
C LEU A 22 4.52 -6.83 0.57
N HIS A 23 3.51 -6.62 1.41
CA HIS A 23 3.72 -6.59 2.85
C HIS A 23 4.21 -7.95 3.37
N ARG A 24 3.64 -9.06 2.89
CA ARG A 24 4.11 -10.42 3.24
C ARG A 24 5.54 -10.70 2.77
N SER A 25 6.01 -10.05 1.70
CA SER A 25 7.42 -10.15 1.27
C SER A 25 8.36 -9.24 2.06
N GLY A 26 7.88 -8.52 3.07
CA GLY A 26 8.67 -7.62 3.91
C GLY A 26 8.90 -6.23 3.31
N ALA A 27 8.12 -5.83 2.30
CA ALA A 27 8.22 -4.48 1.74
C ALA A 27 7.48 -3.46 2.63
N ARG A 28 8.03 -2.25 2.68
CA ARG A 28 7.36 -1.05 3.19
C ARG A 28 6.47 -0.48 2.09
N VAL A 29 5.16 -0.47 2.30
CA VAL A 29 4.15 -0.16 1.29
C VAL A 29 3.53 1.20 1.54
N SER A 30 4.00 2.21 0.82
CA SER A 30 3.30 3.49 0.67
C SER A 30 2.23 3.39 -0.41
N VAL A 31 1.17 4.18 -0.31
CA VAL A 31 -0.01 4.06 -1.16
C VAL A 31 -0.53 5.42 -1.61
N LEU A 32 -0.89 5.57 -2.89
CA LEU A 32 -1.67 6.67 -3.43
C LEU A 32 -3.04 6.12 -3.83
N MET A 33 -4.11 6.75 -3.35
CA MET A 33 -5.49 6.28 -3.53
C MET A 33 -6.46 7.46 -3.74
N ASP A 34 -7.41 7.29 -4.65
CA ASP A 34 -8.52 8.23 -4.92
C ASP A 34 -9.61 8.24 -3.83
N TYR A 35 -9.70 7.17 -3.04
CA TYR A 35 -10.47 7.11 -1.80
C TYR A 35 -9.80 6.21 -0.76
N LEU A 36 -10.15 6.40 0.53
CA LEU A 36 -9.59 5.63 1.63
C LEU A 36 -10.12 4.19 1.67
N ASN A 37 -9.48 3.29 0.92
CA ASN A 37 -9.73 1.86 1.05
C ASN A 37 -9.23 1.36 2.43
N PRO A 38 -10.10 0.81 3.32
CA PRO A 38 -9.71 0.41 4.67
C PRO A 38 -8.66 -0.71 4.70
N GLY A 39 -8.72 -1.64 3.74
CA GLY A 39 -7.80 -2.76 3.64
C GLY A 39 -6.40 -2.33 3.24
N ILE A 40 -6.29 -1.50 2.19
CA ILE A 40 -5.01 -0.94 1.74
C ILE A 40 -4.41 -0.01 2.82
N ARG A 41 -5.25 0.82 3.46
CA ARG A 41 -4.84 1.68 4.58
C ARG A 41 -4.25 0.86 5.74
N LYS A 42 -4.87 -0.27 6.08
CA LYS A 42 -4.36 -1.17 7.13
C LYS A 42 -2.98 -1.70 6.77
N VAL A 43 -2.82 -2.24 5.56
CA VAL A 43 -1.54 -2.78 5.07
C VAL A 43 -0.44 -1.72 5.07
N SER A 44 -0.72 -0.52 4.56
CA SER A 44 0.28 0.56 4.53
C SER A 44 0.78 0.89 5.94
N LYS A 45 -0.13 1.06 6.91
CA LYS A 45 0.22 1.31 8.31
C LYS A 45 1.04 0.19 8.94
N GLU A 46 0.63 -1.07 8.75
CA GLU A 46 1.33 -2.24 9.30
C GLU A 46 2.74 -2.41 8.70
N SER A 47 2.93 -2.00 7.43
CA SER A 47 4.23 -2.00 6.77
C SER A 47 5.12 -0.79 7.09
N GLY A 48 4.63 0.19 7.85
CA GLY A 48 5.32 1.46 8.12
C GLY A 48 5.32 2.46 6.94
N GLY A 49 4.51 2.24 5.91
CA GLY A 49 4.38 3.11 4.75
C GLY A 49 3.55 4.38 5.00
N GLU A 50 3.48 5.21 3.97
CA GLU A 50 2.74 6.48 3.98
C GLU A 50 1.49 6.41 3.08
N ILE A 51 0.48 7.21 3.41
CA ILE A 51 -0.79 7.26 2.69
C ILE A 51 -0.92 8.64 2.03
N PHE A 52 -1.13 8.65 0.73
CA PHE A 52 -1.38 9.83 -0.08
C PHE A 52 -2.80 9.75 -0.67
N LEU A 53 -3.49 10.88 -0.72
CA LEU A 53 -4.79 11.02 -1.37
C LEU A 53 -4.62 11.85 -2.64
N GLY A 54 -5.18 11.38 -3.75
CA GLY A 54 -5.13 12.03 -5.05
C GLY A 54 -5.71 11.15 -6.14
N ASP A 55 -5.87 11.68 -7.35
CA ASP A 55 -6.45 10.94 -8.47
C ASP A 55 -5.56 9.76 -8.89
N THR A 56 -6.17 8.59 -9.12
CA THR A 56 -5.51 7.32 -9.45
C THR A 56 -6.17 6.56 -10.58
#